data_AF-A0A559LY16-F1
#
_entry.id   AF-A0A559LY16-F1
#
_cell.length_a   1.000
_cell.length_b   1.000
_cell.length_c   1.000
_cell.angle_alpha   90.00
_cell.angle_beta   90.00
_cell.angle_gamma   90.00
#
_symmetry.space_group_name_H-M   'P 1'
#
loop_
_entity.id
_entity.type
_entity.pdbx_description
1 polymer ?
#
loop_
_entity_poly.entity_id
_entity_poly.type
_entity_poly.pdbx_seq_one_letter_code
_entity_poly.pdbx_strand_id
1 'polypeptide(L)'
;EVSVEIPGMRDDDSMPVFLAAMLSESLLADGGFTGRLWINRRFHWKLYLDILLLSQRLSYPLPLLSLTTHLALLSTRLPKLKSEKDEDPLFDDDWDASVHLYPVGSAKPAVTLLVMAVKDNIIFDASKEELSVAEVVLAVSIASHSSSAGSGRMQVDSGSGRQLRLLAVRTIDPPSRLTHPGVPNSLNTATGGTAAASLEQENSKREGLHEEGVWQPPRGGAKRKLIAGMIARVLEKGGVGEEVLDGLDAVELG
;
A
#
# COMPACT_ATOMS: atom_id res chain seq x y z
N GLU A 1 17.13 3.03 3.60
CA GLU A 1 17.18 1.57 3.41
C GLU A 1 16.01 0.99 4.17
N VAL A 2 15.22 0.10 3.56
CA VAL A 2 14.05 -0.53 4.20
C VAL A 2 14.29 -2.02 4.25
N SER A 3 14.20 -2.60 5.44
CA SER A 3 14.27 -4.05 5.67
C SER A 3 12.97 -4.52 6.31
N VAL A 4 12.49 -5.70 5.91
CA VAL A 4 11.26 -6.29 6.43
C VAL A 4 11.57 -7.72 6.87
N GLU A 5 11.46 -7.99 8.16
CA GLU A 5 11.63 -9.31 8.74
C GLU A 5 10.26 -9.92 9.05
N ILE A 6 10.04 -11.13 8.53
CA ILE A 6 8.78 -11.86 8.75
C ILE A 6 9.07 -13.23 9.36
N PRO A 7 8.46 -13.57 10.51
CA PRO A 7 8.68 -14.84 11.18
C PRO A 7 8.43 -16.03 10.27
N GLY A 8 9.41 -16.94 10.19
CA GLY A 8 9.33 -18.15 9.39
C GLY A 8 9.60 -17.97 7.90
N MET A 9 9.94 -16.76 7.44
CA MET A 9 10.49 -16.51 6.11
C MET A 9 11.95 -16.06 6.23
N ARG A 10 12.72 -16.30 5.18
CA ARG A 10 14.09 -15.82 5.07
C ARG A 10 14.10 -14.41 4.49
N ASP A 11 15.17 -13.66 4.76
CA ASP A 11 15.32 -12.29 4.26
C ASP A 11 15.44 -12.22 2.73
N ASP A 12 15.90 -13.30 2.09
CA ASP A 12 16.00 -13.44 0.63
C ASP A 12 14.73 -14.01 -0.02
N ASP A 13 13.68 -14.31 0.75
CA ASP A 13 12.39 -14.72 0.19
C ASP A 13 11.74 -13.56 -0.58
N SER A 14 11.01 -13.89 -1.65
CA SER A 14 10.42 -12.90 -2.56
C SER A 14 9.48 -11.92 -1.87
N MET A 15 8.79 -12.36 -0.82
CA MET A 15 7.75 -11.59 -0.15
C MET A 15 8.31 -10.45 0.73
N PRO A 16 9.24 -10.69 1.69
CA PRO A 16 9.97 -9.63 2.39
C PRO A 16 10.59 -8.58 1.45
N VAL A 17 11.33 -9.04 0.44
CA VAL A 17 12.00 -8.18 -0.54
C VAL A 17 10.99 -7.32 -1.30
N PHE A 18 9.89 -7.91 -1.74
CA PHE A 18 8.84 -7.20 -2.47
C PHE A 18 8.14 -6.13 -1.61
N LEU A 19 7.85 -6.44 -0.33
CA LEU A 19 7.26 -5.47 0.60
C LEU A 19 8.21 -4.29 0.86
N ALA A 20 9.48 -4.57 1.12
CA ALA A 20 10.50 -3.55 1.31
C ALA A 20 10.63 -2.64 0.09
N ALA A 21 10.60 -3.21 -1.11
CA ALA A 21 10.64 -2.47 -2.37
C ALA A 21 9.41 -1.57 -2.57
N MET A 22 8.20 -2.08 -2.30
CA MET A 22 6.95 -1.29 -2.43
C MET A 22 6.91 -0.13 -1.43
N LEU A 23 7.32 -0.35 -0.18
CA LEU A 23 7.40 0.72 0.81
C LEU A 23 8.43 1.77 0.40
N SER A 24 9.61 1.34 -0.03
CA SER A 24 10.67 2.25 -0.52
C SER A 24 10.21 3.09 -1.70
N GLU A 25 9.55 2.48 -2.69
CA GLU A 25 9.01 3.18 -3.85
C GLU A 25 8.00 4.26 -3.43
N SER A 26 7.08 3.92 -2.53
CA SER A 26 6.06 4.86 -2.05
C SER A 26 6.66 6.07 -1.35
N LEU A 27 7.74 5.88 -0.57
CA LEU A 27 8.44 6.95 0.15
C LEU A 27 9.28 7.83 -0.77
N LEU A 28 9.81 7.27 -1.86
CA LEU A 28 10.68 7.99 -2.80
C LEU A 28 9.91 8.68 -3.94
N ALA A 29 8.65 8.33 -4.15
CA ALA A 29 7.86 8.76 -5.31
C ALA A 29 7.71 10.29 -5.46
N ASP A 30 7.66 11.05 -4.35
CA ASP A 30 7.47 12.50 -4.38
C ASP A 30 8.76 13.31 -4.21
N GLY A 31 9.89 12.67 -3.89
CA GLY A 31 11.16 13.31 -3.56
C GLY A 31 11.14 14.18 -2.29
N GLY A 32 10.01 14.29 -1.60
CA GLY A 32 9.85 15.07 -0.37
C GLY A 32 10.61 14.44 0.78
N PHE A 33 10.59 13.10 0.87
CA PHE A 33 11.33 12.37 1.88
C PHE A 33 12.85 12.55 1.74
N THR A 34 13.40 12.41 0.53
CA THR A 34 14.85 12.56 0.29
C THR A 34 15.34 13.98 0.51
N GLY A 35 14.52 14.99 0.15
CA GLY A 35 14.84 16.39 0.41
C GLY A 35 15.00 16.72 1.89
N ARG A 36 14.29 16.01 2.78
CA ARG A 36 14.39 16.20 4.25
C ARG A 36 15.64 15.60 4.86
N LEU A 37 16.27 14.64 4.20
CA LEU A 37 17.48 13.98 4.66
C LEU A 37 18.76 14.73 4.24
N TRP A 38 18.63 15.82 3.50
CA TRP A 38 19.76 16.62 3.05
C TRP A 38 20.33 17.47 4.19
N ILE A 39 21.65 17.38 4.44
CA ILE A 39 22.33 18.24 5.42
C ILE A 39 22.99 19.41 4.68
N ASN A 40 23.92 19.11 3.78
CA ASN A 40 24.61 20.09 2.94
C ASN A 40 25.05 19.44 1.61
N ARG A 41 25.84 20.12 0.78
CA ARG A 41 26.20 19.62 -0.56
C ARG A 41 26.98 18.30 -0.54
N ARG A 42 27.62 17.98 0.58
CA ARG A 42 28.51 16.82 0.74
C ARG A 42 27.89 15.70 1.57
N PHE A 43 27.00 16.03 2.51
CA PHE A 43 26.49 15.11 3.51
C PHE A 43 24.96 15.03 3.50
N HIS A 44 24.46 13.82 3.73
CA HIS A 44 23.04 13.49 3.86
C HIS A 44 22.86 12.43 4.93
N TRP A 45 21.68 12.40 5.54
CA TRP A 45 21.26 11.35 6.44
C TRP A 45 20.98 10.07 5.66
N LYS A 46 21.54 8.95 6.12
CA LYS A 46 21.10 7.62 5.69
C LYS A 46 20.16 7.05 6.75
N LEU A 47 18.87 6.99 6.43
CA LEU A 47 17.87 6.40 7.30
C LEU A 47 17.76 4.88 7.05
N TYR A 48 17.74 4.11 8.13
CA TYR A 48 17.45 2.68 8.15
C TYR A 48 16.06 2.47 8.76
N LEU A 49 15.18 1.81 8.03
CA LEU A 49 13.82 1.47 8.44
C LEU A 49 13.72 -0.04 8.53
N ASP A 50 13.95 -0.56 9.74
CA ASP A 50 13.91 -1.99 10.02
C ASP A 50 12.53 -2.34 10.60
N ILE A 51 11.80 -3.19 9.87
CA ILE A 51 10.42 -3.54 10.17
C ILE A 51 10.37 -5.00 10.59
N LEU A 52 10.03 -5.26 11.85
CA LEU A 52 9.83 -6.61 12.37
C LEU A 52 8.34 -6.93 12.52
N LEU A 53 7.85 -7.91 11.78
CA LEU A 53 6.49 -8.43 11.96
C LEU A 53 6.47 -9.42 13.13
N LEU A 54 5.68 -9.18 14.18
CA LEU A 54 5.70 -10.06 15.36
C LEU A 54 4.83 -11.31 15.22
N SER A 55 3.67 -11.19 14.57
CA SER A 55 2.67 -12.25 14.49
C SER A 55 2.54 -12.82 13.07
N GLN A 56 1.92 -13.99 12.98
CA GLN A 56 1.50 -14.51 11.68
C GLN A 56 0.49 -13.56 11.03
N ARG A 57 0.57 -13.46 9.70
CA ARG A 57 -0.23 -12.53 8.90
C ARG A 57 -1.67 -13.06 8.76
N LEU A 58 -2.63 -12.30 9.27
CA LEU A 58 -4.06 -12.56 9.10
C LEU A 58 -4.60 -12.04 7.76
N SER A 59 -3.92 -11.08 7.14
CA SER A 59 -4.22 -10.48 5.84
C SER A 59 -2.92 -10.08 5.12
N TYR A 60 -3.02 -9.41 3.97
CA TYR A 60 -1.84 -8.90 3.29
C TYR A 60 -1.18 -7.79 4.12
N PRO A 61 0.12 -7.90 4.49
CA PRO A 61 0.70 -7.06 5.54
C PRO A 61 0.99 -5.62 5.11
N LEU A 62 0.99 -5.32 3.81
CA LEU A 62 1.45 -4.03 3.28
C LEU A 62 0.75 -2.79 3.86
N PRO A 63 -0.59 -2.73 4.01
CA PRO A 63 -1.24 -1.57 4.62
C PRO A 63 -0.77 -1.34 6.05
N LEU A 64 -0.72 -2.40 6.85
CA LEU A 64 -0.23 -2.33 8.23
C LEU A 64 1.21 -1.80 8.28
N LEU A 65 2.11 -2.39 7.47
CA LEU A 65 3.50 -1.94 7.43
C LEU A 65 3.62 -0.48 6.96
N SER A 66 2.77 -0.05 6.03
CA SER A 66 2.77 1.33 5.55
C SER A 66 2.30 2.31 6.61
N LEU A 67 1.26 1.97 7.39
CA LEU A 67 0.75 2.80 8.48
C LEU A 67 1.77 2.90 9.62
N THR A 68 2.39 1.78 10.01
CA THR A 68 3.42 1.80 11.05
C THR A 68 4.66 2.58 10.60
N THR A 69 5.06 2.46 9.33
CA THR A 69 6.15 3.27 8.76
C THR A 69 5.81 4.76 8.78
N HIS A 70 4.57 5.11 8.43
CA HIS A 70 4.09 6.49 8.49
C HIS A 70 4.23 7.07 9.91
N LEU A 71 3.70 6.37 10.91
CA LEU A 71 3.77 6.81 12.30
C LEU A 71 5.21 6.87 12.82
N ALA A 72 6.02 5.85 12.54
CA ALA A 72 7.42 5.82 12.93
C ALA A 72 8.19 7.01 12.37
N LEU A 73 7.96 7.36 11.10
CA LEU A 73 8.57 8.52 10.46
C LEU A 73 8.12 9.85 11.08
N LEU A 74 6.84 9.97 11.47
CA LEU A 74 6.34 11.16 12.14
C LEU A 74 6.96 11.33 13.54
N SER A 75 7.17 10.25 14.28
CA SER A 75 7.83 10.28 15.61
C SER A 75 9.37 10.28 15.54
N THR A 76 9.96 10.16 14.34
CA THR A 76 11.43 10.13 14.19
C THR A 76 12.00 11.52 14.43
N ARG A 77 12.95 11.61 15.38
CA ARG A 77 13.73 12.82 15.65
C ARG A 77 15.16 12.65 15.17
N LEU A 78 15.73 13.70 14.59
CA LEU A 78 17.11 13.79 14.16
C LEU A 78 17.89 14.75 15.07
N PRO A 79 19.18 14.47 15.34
CA PRO A 79 20.04 15.41 16.06
C PRO A 79 20.08 16.77 15.37
N LYS A 80 19.99 17.84 16.16
CA LYS A 80 20.01 19.20 15.63
C LYS A 80 21.40 19.53 15.09
N LEU A 81 21.43 20.09 13.88
CA LEU A 81 22.68 20.56 13.27
C LEU A 81 23.12 21.88 13.94
N LYS A 82 24.38 21.94 14.38
CA LYS A 82 25.06 23.15 14.89
C LYS A 82 25.95 23.80 13.83
N SER A 83 26.60 22.99 13.01
CA SER A 83 27.49 23.47 11.95
C SER A 83 26.72 24.25 10.88
N GLU A 84 27.34 25.29 10.31
CA GLU A 84 26.73 26.10 9.27
C GLU A 84 27.30 25.77 7.88
N LYS A 85 26.48 25.94 6.84
CA LYS A 85 26.88 25.88 5.42
C LYS A 85 27.54 24.54 5.02
N ASP A 86 28.69 24.59 4.36
CA ASP A 86 29.40 23.43 3.81
C ASP A 86 30.52 22.91 4.76
N GLU A 87 30.48 23.31 6.04
CA GLU A 87 31.34 22.75 7.07
C GLU A 87 31.01 21.27 7.32
N ASP A 88 31.96 20.57 7.95
CA ASP A 88 31.72 19.18 8.34
C ASP A 88 30.62 19.12 9.43
N PRO A 89 29.62 18.22 9.32
CA PRO A 89 28.44 18.25 10.17
C PRO A 89 28.79 18.09 11.65
N LEU A 90 28.43 19.09 12.45
CA LEU A 90 28.48 19.02 13.90
C LEU A 90 27.06 19.02 14.45
N PHE A 91 26.77 18.08 15.34
CA PHE A 91 25.44 17.88 15.91
C PHE A 91 25.39 18.31 17.37
N ASP A 92 24.19 18.62 17.84
CA ASP A 92 23.93 18.78 19.26
C ASP A 92 23.90 17.41 19.95
N ASP A 93 24.55 17.32 21.11
CA ASP A 93 24.56 16.10 21.94
C ASP A 93 23.32 16.01 22.83
N ASP A 94 22.56 17.11 22.94
CA ASP A 94 21.32 17.15 23.71
C ASP A 94 20.16 16.55 22.90
N TRP A 95 19.60 15.44 23.40
CA TRP A 95 18.43 14.80 22.80
C TRP A 95 17.20 15.71 22.82
N ASP A 96 17.05 16.56 23.82
CA ASP A 96 15.92 17.48 23.95
C ASP A 96 15.94 18.57 22.87
N ALA A 97 17.11 18.84 22.28
CA ALA A 97 17.26 19.75 21.16
C ALA A 97 16.95 19.12 19.80
N SER A 98 16.67 17.82 19.74
CA SER A 98 16.39 17.09 18.49
C SER A 98 15.17 17.62 17.75
N VAL A 99 15.19 17.47 16.43
CA VAL A 99 14.15 18.00 15.53
C VAL A 99 13.43 16.85 14.85
N HIS A 100 12.10 16.91 14.79
CA HIS A 100 11.32 15.91 14.06
C HIS A 100 11.64 15.94 12.56
N LEU A 101 11.80 14.76 11.96
CA LEU A 101 11.97 14.62 10.51
C LEU A 101 10.76 15.19 9.75
N TYR A 102 9.58 15.04 10.35
CA TYR A 102 8.33 15.61 9.89
C TYR A 102 7.77 16.57 10.95
N PRO A 103 8.15 17.86 10.94
CA PRO A 103 7.56 18.85 11.82
C PRO A 103 6.06 18.97 11.62
N VAL A 104 5.35 19.36 12.69
CA VAL A 104 3.91 19.63 12.66
C VAL A 104 3.58 20.65 11.57
N GLY A 105 2.53 20.37 10.79
CA GLY A 105 2.12 21.23 9.67
C GLY A 105 2.94 21.06 8.38
N SER A 106 3.94 20.18 8.36
CA SER A 106 4.66 19.83 7.12
C SER A 106 4.00 18.68 6.36
N ALA A 107 4.37 18.49 5.09
CA ALA A 107 3.87 17.39 4.27
C ALA A 107 4.21 16.03 4.91
N LYS A 108 3.20 15.18 5.10
CA LYS A 108 3.31 13.89 5.82
C LYS A 108 3.83 12.77 4.91
N PRO A 109 4.43 11.70 5.48
CA PRO A 109 4.90 10.57 4.69
C PRO A 109 3.75 9.87 3.96
N ALA A 110 4.08 9.20 2.85
CA ALA A 110 3.11 8.46 2.05
C ALA A 110 2.49 7.28 2.83
N VAL A 111 1.25 6.93 2.46
CA VAL A 111 0.54 5.74 2.96
C VAL A 111 0.12 4.89 1.77
N THR A 112 0.27 3.58 1.87
CA THR A 112 -0.13 2.61 0.86
C THR A 112 -1.33 1.82 1.34
N LEU A 113 -2.43 1.93 0.60
CA LEU A 113 -3.67 1.22 0.87
C LEU A 113 -3.80 0.00 -0.05
N LEU A 114 -4.38 -1.08 0.47
CA LEU A 114 -4.73 -2.25 -0.32
C LEU A 114 -6.20 -2.17 -0.71
N VAL A 115 -6.45 -2.36 -2.00
CA VAL A 115 -7.80 -2.37 -2.58
C VAL A 115 -7.94 -3.63 -3.40
N MET A 116 -9.01 -4.37 -3.18
CA MET A 116 -9.34 -5.52 -4.02
C MET A 116 -10.69 -5.35 -4.69
N ALA A 117 -10.90 -6.09 -5.76
CA ALA A 117 -12.16 -6.16 -6.44
C ALA A 117 -12.61 -7.60 -6.68
N VAL A 118 -13.90 -7.83 -6.49
CA VAL A 118 -14.61 -9.06 -6.88
C VAL A 118 -15.75 -8.62 -7.78
N LYS A 119 -15.69 -8.96 -9.07
CA LYS A 119 -16.59 -8.41 -10.09
C LYS A 119 -16.56 -6.86 -10.07
N ASP A 120 -17.68 -6.23 -9.73
CA ASP A 120 -17.82 -4.77 -9.65
C ASP A 120 -17.75 -4.24 -8.19
N ASN A 121 -17.59 -5.12 -7.20
CA ASN A 121 -17.48 -4.74 -5.80
C ASN A 121 -16.02 -4.41 -5.46
N ILE A 122 -15.80 -3.23 -4.88
CA ILE A 122 -14.50 -2.75 -4.43
C ILE A 122 -14.46 -2.85 -2.90
N ILE A 123 -13.45 -3.53 -2.37
CA ILE A 123 -13.30 -3.79 -0.93
C ILE A 123 -11.93 -3.25 -0.48
N PHE A 124 -11.93 -2.60 0.68
CA PHE A 124 -10.74 -2.06 1.35
C PHE A 124 -10.40 -2.92 2.56
N ASP A 125 -9.11 -3.03 2.88
CA ASP A 125 -8.58 -3.80 4.02
C ASP A 125 -9.12 -5.24 4.10
N ALA A 126 -9.00 -5.96 2.99
CA ALA A 126 -9.59 -7.28 2.86
C ALA A 126 -8.93 -8.33 3.75
N SER A 127 -9.76 -9.23 4.29
CA SER A 127 -9.30 -10.41 5.04
C SER A 127 -8.58 -11.41 4.14
N LYS A 128 -7.89 -12.39 4.72
CA LYS A 128 -7.27 -13.49 3.96
C LYS A 128 -8.29 -14.27 3.14
N GLU A 129 -9.47 -14.50 3.69
CA GLU A 129 -10.57 -15.20 3.03
C GLU A 129 -11.11 -14.38 1.85
N GLU A 130 -11.24 -13.06 2.00
CA GLU A 130 -11.66 -12.17 0.92
C GLU A 130 -10.60 -12.11 -0.20
N LEU A 131 -9.32 -12.02 0.16
CA LEU A 131 -8.22 -12.05 -0.81
C LEU A 131 -8.16 -13.37 -1.58
N SER A 132 -8.59 -14.48 -0.98
CA SER A 132 -8.63 -15.80 -1.63
C SER A 132 -9.60 -15.86 -2.82
N VAL A 133 -10.59 -14.97 -2.87
CA VAL A 133 -11.58 -14.88 -3.96
C VAL A 133 -11.43 -13.63 -4.82
N ALA A 134 -10.43 -12.78 -4.54
CA ALA A 134 -10.20 -11.52 -5.24
C ALA A 134 -9.89 -11.73 -6.73
N GLU A 135 -10.52 -10.98 -7.63
CA GLU A 135 -10.16 -11.02 -9.05
C GLU A 135 -8.93 -10.14 -9.34
N VAL A 136 -8.87 -8.99 -8.65
CA VAL A 136 -7.85 -7.96 -8.83
C VAL A 136 -7.48 -7.40 -7.46
N VAL A 137 -6.18 -7.24 -7.20
CA VAL A 137 -5.66 -6.59 -6.00
C VAL A 137 -4.69 -5.49 -6.42
N LEU A 138 -4.87 -4.29 -5.87
CA LEU A 138 -4.04 -3.12 -6.10
C LEU A 138 -3.50 -2.60 -4.77
N ALA A 139 -2.22 -2.26 -4.76
CA ALA A 139 -1.62 -1.39 -3.76
C ALA A 139 -1.58 0.04 -4.32
N VAL A 140 -2.23 0.97 -3.63
CA VAL A 140 -2.37 2.38 -4.03
C VAL A 140 -1.69 3.26 -2.99
N SER A 141 -0.58 3.87 -3.36
CA SER A 141 0.15 4.79 -2.50
C SER A 141 -0.36 6.23 -2.69
N ILE A 142 -0.72 6.85 -1.58
CA ILE A 142 -1.27 8.21 -1.51
C ILE A 142 -0.42 9.10 -0.60
N ALA A 143 -0.43 10.39 -0.89
CA ALA A 143 0.11 11.42 -0.01
C ALA A 143 -0.82 12.62 0.05
N SER A 144 -0.75 13.37 1.16
CA SER A 144 -1.46 14.63 1.30
C SER A 144 -0.81 15.71 0.45
N HIS A 145 -1.61 16.43 -0.33
CA HIS A 145 -1.12 17.65 -0.93
C HIS A 145 -1.09 18.75 0.14
N SER A 146 0.10 19.01 0.70
CA SER A 146 0.33 20.26 1.40
C SER A 146 0.30 21.37 0.36
N SER A 147 -0.76 22.18 0.37
CA SER A 147 -0.79 23.45 -0.35
C SER A 147 0.41 24.26 0.09
N SER A 148 1.46 24.32 -0.74
CA SER A 148 2.59 25.19 -0.47
C SER A 148 2.05 26.62 -0.41
N ALA A 149 2.37 27.32 0.68
CA ALA A 149 2.07 28.73 0.90
C ALA A 149 2.89 29.63 -0.07
N GLY A 150 2.70 29.46 -1.38
CA GLY A 150 3.60 30.02 -2.39
C GLY A 150 3.00 30.23 -3.79
N SER A 151 1.68 30.36 -3.92
CA SER A 151 1.08 30.85 -5.17
C SER A 151 -0.21 31.60 -4.84
N GLY A 152 -0.17 32.92 -4.99
CA GLY A 152 -1.29 33.84 -4.77
C GLY A 152 -2.42 33.68 -5.78
N ARG A 153 -3.03 32.50 -5.87
CA ARG A 153 -4.34 32.31 -6.48
C ARG A 153 -5.34 32.21 -5.35
N MET A 154 -6.17 33.24 -5.19
CA MET A 154 -7.40 33.17 -4.40
C MET A 154 -8.21 31.97 -4.88
N GLN A 155 -8.22 30.90 -4.09
CA GLN A 155 -9.07 29.74 -4.32
C GLN A 155 -10.44 30.06 -3.71
N VAL A 156 -11.34 30.54 -4.57
CA VAL A 156 -12.75 30.77 -4.26
C VAL A 156 -13.46 29.42 -4.18
N ASP A 157 -14.10 29.16 -3.05
CA ASP A 157 -15.17 28.17 -2.80
C ASP A 157 -15.13 26.85 -3.58
N SER A 158 -14.30 25.92 -3.12
CA SER A 158 -14.53 24.48 -3.31
C SER A 158 -14.16 23.79 -2.01
N GLY A 159 -15.18 23.39 -1.24
CA GLY A 159 -15.15 23.09 0.19
C GLY A 159 -13.85 22.49 0.75
N SER A 160 -13.45 23.00 1.92
CA SER A 160 -12.35 22.60 2.82
C SER A 160 -12.15 21.09 2.96
N GLY A 161 -11.56 20.42 1.96
CA GLY A 161 -11.23 19.01 1.99
C GLY A 161 -9.78 18.80 1.57
N ARG A 162 -9.14 17.80 2.16
CA ARG A 162 -7.73 17.47 1.91
C ARG A 162 -7.59 16.97 0.48
N GLN A 163 -6.72 17.58 -0.33
CA GLN A 163 -6.47 17.08 -1.67
C GLN A 163 -5.46 15.92 -1.61
N LEU A 164 -5.89 14.73 -2.00
CA LEU A 164 -5.04 13.54 -2.07
C LEU A 164 -4.29 13.50 -3.40
N ARG A 165 -3.00 13.14 -3.33
CA ARG A 165 -2.16 12.87 -4.50
C ARG A 165 -1.89 11.38 -4.59
N LEU A 166 -2.10 10.83 -5.78
CA LEU A 166 -1.66 9.49 -6.14
C LEU A 166 -0.16 9.48 -6.41
N LEU A 167 0.59 8.59 -5.75
CA LEU A 167 2.04 8.45 -5.91
C LEU A 167 2.40 7.24 -6.76
N ALA A 168 1.89 6.07 -6.39
CA ALA A 168 2.20 4.81 -7.07
C ALA A 168 0.99 3.88 -7.04
N VAL A 169 0.89 3.03 -8.08
CA VAL A 169 -0.09 1.94 -8.15
C VAL A 169 0.63 0.68 -8.57
N ARG A 170 0.50 -0.38 -7.76
CA ARG A 170 1.06 -1.70 -8.07
C ARG A 170 -0.06 -2.72 -8.09
N THR A 171 -0.05 -3.60 -9.10
CA THR A 171 -0.93 -4.77 -9.12
C THR A 171 -0.25 -5.89 -8.35
N ILE A 172 -0.98 -6.52 -7.43
CA ILE A 172 -0.52 -7.68 -6.67
C ILE A 172 -1.26 -8.90 -7.22
N ASP A 173 -0.53 -10.00 -7.43
CA ASP A 173 -1.16 -11.25 -7.83
C ASP A 173 -1.98 -11.82 -6.66
N PRO A 174 -3.32 -11.95 -6.81
CA PRO A 174 -4.13 -12.52 -5.77
C PRO A 174 -3.92 -14.04 -5.67
N PRO A 175 -4.03 -14.62 -4.47
CA PRO A 175 -3.94 -16.08 -4.27
C PRO A 175 -5.03 -16.85 -5.04
N SER A 176 -6.14 -16.19 -5.39
CA SER A 176 -7.23 -16.73 -6.21
C SER A 176 -6.79 -17.24 -7.60
N ARG A 177 -5.65 -16.76 -8.12
CA ARG A 177 -5.10 -17.27 -9.40
C ARG A 177 -4.52 -18.68 -9.28
N LEU A 178 -4.17 -19.07 -8.06
CA LEU A 178 -3.58 -20.38 -7.76
C LEU A 178 -4.62 -21.38 -7.23
N THR A 179 -5.85 -20.96 -6.98
CA THR A 179 -6.91 -21.84 -6.49
C THR A 179 -7.61 -22.56 -7.63
N HIS A 180 -7.84 -23.86 -7.46
CA HIS A 180 -8.53 -24.68 -8.45
C HIS A 180 -9.99 -24.24 -8.60
N PRO A 181 -10.53 -24.19 -9.84
CA PRO A 181 -11.93 -23.86 -10.06
C PRO A 181 -12.86 -24.82 -9.31
N GLY A 182 -14.05 -24.34 -8.98
CA GLY A 182 -15.13 -25.19 -8.49
C GLY A 182 -15.54 -26.21 -9.54
N VAL A 183 -16.05 -27.36 -9.08
CA VAL A 183 -16.60 -28.40 -9.95
C VAL A 183 -18.11 -28.17 -10.07
N PRO A 184 -18.65 -27.92 -11.28
CA PRO A 184 -20.09 -27.81 -11.49
C PRO A 184 -20.84 -29.09 -11.11
N ASN A 185 -22.09 -28.97 -10.65
CA ASN A 185 -22.92 -30.12 -10.28
C ASN A 185 -23.16 -31.08 -11.45
N SER A 186 -23.18 -30.57 -12.68
CA SER A 186 -23.28 -31.34 -13.92
C SER A 186 -22.09 -32.27 -14.17
N LEU A 187 -20.91 -31.92 -13.64
CA LEU A 187 -19.66 -32.68 -13.75
C LEU A 187 -19.30 -33.44 -12.46
N ASN A 188 -19.97 -33.15 -11.35
CA ASN A 188 -19.72 -33.75 -10.06
C ASN A 188 -20.51 -35.07 -9.91
N THR A 189 -19.81 -36.20 -9.83
CA THR A 189 -20.40 -37.53 -9.67
C THR A 189 -21.16 -37.70 -8.35
N ALA A 190 -20.79 -36.97 -7.30
CA ALA A 190 -21.49 -37.00 -6.02
C ALA A 190 -22.89 -36.35 -6.08
N THR A 191 -23.14 -35.48 -7.05
CA THR A 191 -24.44 -34.82 -7.28
C THR A 191 -25.21 -35.40 -8.46
N GLY A 192 -24.80 -36.58 -8.98
CA GLY A 192 -25.42 -37.22 -10.13
C GLY A 192 -24.94 -36.71 -11.50
N GLY A 193 -23.87 -35.92 -11.51
CA GLY A 193 -23.21 -35.44 -12.72
C GLY A 193 -22.34 -36.51 -13.40
N THR A 194 -21.91 -36.22 -14.63
CA THR A 194 -21.03 -37.11 -15.41
C THR A 194 -19.60 -36.59 -15.40
N ALA A 195 -18.67 -37.39 -14.84
CA ALA A 195 -17.25 -37.06 -14.87
C ALA A 195 -16.74 -36.98 -16.32
N ALA A 196 -15.89 -36.01 -16.61
CA ALA A 196 -15.19 -35.95 -17.89
C ALA A 196 -14.20 -37.13 -18.01
N ALA A 197 -14.06 -37.68 -19.23
CA ALA A 197 -13.18 -38.82 -19.47
C ALA A 197 -11.69 -38.42 -19.51
N SER A 198 -11.38 -37.13 -19.70
CA SER A 198 -10.01 -36.59 -19.67
C SER A 198 -9.98 -35.13 -19.19
N LEU A 199 -8.82 -34.69 -18.67
CA LEU A 199 -8.58 -33.31 -18.21
C LEU A 199 -8.76 -32.27 -19.34
N GLU A 200 -8.40 -32.62 -20.58
CA GLU A 200 -8.58 -31.74 -21.74
C GLU A 200 -10.06 -31.54 -22.09
N GLN A 201 -10.85 -32.60 -22.06
CA GLN A 201 -12.31 -32.51 -22.24
C GLN A 201 -12.98 -31.77 -21.10
N GLU A 202 -12.45 -31.89 -19.88
CA GLU A 202 -12.95 -31.15 -18.72
C GLU A 202 -12.68 -29.65 -18.87
N ASN A 203 -11.48 -29.26 -19.28
CA ASN A 203 -11.12 -27.86 -19.50
C ASN A 203 -11.92 -27.22 -20.65
N SER A 204 -12.08 -27.93 -21.77
CA SER A 204 -12.81 -27.40 -22.93
C SER A 204 -14.33 -27.34 -22.70
N LYS A 205 -14.92 -28.27 -21.93
CA LYS A 205 -16.32 -28.13 -21.47
C LYS A 205 -16.49 -26.94 -20.52
N ARG A 206 -15.52 -26.71 -19.62
CA ARG A 206 -15.53 -25.59 -18.67
C ARG A 206 -15.38 -24.23 -19.34
N GLU A 207 -14.62 -24.12 -20.43
CA GLU A 207 -14.40 -22.84 -21.13
C GLU A 207 -15.68 -22.20 -21.68
N GLY A 208 -16.73 -22.99 -21.94
CA GLY A 208 -18.04 -22.48 -22.38
C GLY A 208 -19.10 -22.36 -21.28
N LEU A 209 -18.82 -22.85 -20.07
CA LEU A 209 -19.78 -22.93 -18.96
C LEU A 209 -19.48 -21.84 -17.92
N HIS A 210 -20.07 -20.66 -18.10
CA HIS A 210 -20.29 -19.72 -16.99
C HIS A 210 -21.56 -20.16 -16.24
N GLU A 211 -21.44 -21.22 -15.44
CA GLU A 211 -22.52 -21.68 -14.57
C GLU A 211 -22.55 -20.80 -13.31
N GLU A 212 -23.67 -20.11 -13.10
CA GLU A 212 -23.85 -19.22 -11.94
C GLU A 212 -23.78 -20.04 -10.64
N GLY A 213 -22.97 -19.58 -9.69
CA GLY A 213 -22.75 -20.28 -8.40
C GLY A 213 -21.52 -21.19 -8.36
N VAL A 214 -20.87 -21.49 -9.50
CA VAL A 214 -19.59 -22.21 -9.53
C VAL A 214 -18.44 -21.22 -9.60
N TRP A 215 -17.55 -21.24 -8.59
CA TRP A 215 -16.39 -20.36 -8.55
C TRP A 215 -15.39 -20.69 -9.67
N GLN A 216 -14.88 -19.66 -10.33
CA GLN A 216 -13.82 -19.77 -11.34
C GLN A 216 -12.68 -18.80 -11.01
N PRO A 217 -11.41 -19.21 -11.16
CA PRO A 217 -10.28 -18.33 -10.96
C PRO A 217 -10.33 -17.18 -11.98
N PRO A 218 -9.93 -15.97 -11.58
CA PRO A 218 -9.83 -14.85 -12.51
C PRO A 218 -8.84 -15.18 -13.63
N ARG A 219 -9.33 -15.16 -14.88
CA ARG A 219 -8.51 -15.38 -16.08
C ARG A 219 -8.17 -14.05 -16.75
N GLY A 220 -6.89 -13.83 -17.06
CA GLY A 220 -6.41 -12.62 -17.72
C GLY A 220 -6.11 -11.45 -16.78
N GLY A 221 -5.94 -10.26 -17.36
CA GLY A 221 -5.64 -9.03 -16.64
C GLY A 221 -6.88 -8.27 -16.18
N ALA A 222 -6.69 -7.38 -15.20
CA ALA A 222 -7.75 -6.51 -14.70
C ALA A 222 -8.28 -5.56 -15.78
N LYS A 223 -9.62 -5.38 -15.84
CA LYS A 223 -10.24 -4.41 -16.75
C LYS A 223 -9.76 -2.99 -16.39
N ARG A 224 -9.28 -2.22 -17.36
CA ARG A 224 -8.81 -0.83 -17.15
C ARG A 224 -9.84 0.05 -16.45
N LYS A 225 -11.13 -0.11 -16.78
CA LYS A 225 -12.23 0.61 -16.14
C LYS A 225 -12.36 0.28 -14.65
N LEU A 226 -12.13 -0.98 -14.27
CA LEU A 226 -12.15 -1.42 -12.88
C LEU A 226 -10.97 -0.83 -12.10
N ILE A 227 -9.76 -0.89 -12.66
CA ILE A 227 -8.57 -0.25 -12.06
C ILE A 227 -8.81 1.25 -11.84
N ALA A 228 -9.31 1.95 -12.86
CA ALA A 228 -9.62 3.38 -12.74
C ALA A 228 -10.69 3.64 -11.66
N GLY A 229 -11.71 2.77 -11.55
CA GLY A 229 -12.71 2.83 -10.50
C GLY A 229 -12.13 2.62 -9.10
N MET A 230 -11.24 1.65 -8.92
CA MET A 230 -10.55 1.39 -7.65
C MET A 230 -9.71 2.60 -7.21
N ILE A 231 -8.93 3.18 -8.11
CA ILE A 231 -8.14 4.40 -7.84
C ILE A 231 -9.05 5.58 -7.51
N ALA A 232 -10.14 5.76 -8.26
CA ALA A 232 -11.08 6.84 -8.01
C ALA A 232 -11.76 6.72 -6.63
N ARG A 233 -12.07 5.50 -6.17
CA ARG A 233 -12.63 5.26 -4.82
C ARG A 233 -11.65 5.55 -3.70
N VAL A 234 -10.34 5.30 -3.92
CA VAL A 234 -9.29 5.68 -2.94
C VAL A 234 -9.18 7.20 -2.81
N LEU A 235 -9.26 7.91 -3.94
CA LEU A 235 -9.08 9.37 -4.02
C LEU A 235 -10.39 10.16 -3.89
N GLU A 236 -11.50 9.46 -3.61
CA GLU A 236 -12.82 10.08 -3.44
C GLU A 236 -12.78 11.01 -2.22
N LYS A 237 -13.34 12.22 -2.37
CA LYS A 237 -13.42 13.18 -1.27
C LYS A 237 -14.34 12.64 -0.17
N GLY A 238 -13.87 12.63 1.07
CA GLY A 238 -14.53 11.95 2.19
C GLY A 238 -14.51 10.42 2.07
N GLY A 239 -13.67 9.87 1.19
CA GLY A 239 -13.48 8.44 1.03
C GLY A 239 -12.41 7.89 1.98
N VAL A 240 -12.12 6.59 1.81
CA VAL A 240 -11.21 5.83 2.69
C VAL A 240 -9.82 6.44 2.77
N GLY A 241 -9.30 7.00 1.68
CA GLY A 241 -7.98 7.64 1.67
C GLY A 241 -7.88 8.86 2.58
N GLU A 242 -8.95 9.66 2.67
CA GLU A 242 -9.02 10.84 3.55
C GLU A 242 -9.26 10.38 4.99
N GLU A 243 -10.18 9.44 5.22
CA GLU A 243 -10.48 8.87 6.54
C GLU A 243 -9.24 8.27 7.21
N VAL A 244 -8.45 7.48 6.49
CA VAL A 244 -7.23 6.86 7.04
C VAL A 244 -6.21 7.94 7.43
N LEU A 245 -6.01 8.95 6.58
CA LEU A 245 -5.07 10.02 6.87
C LEU A 245 -5.54 10.91 8.02
N ASP A 246 -6.83 11.17 8.14
CA ASP A 246 -7.40 11.94 9.25
C ASP A 246 -7.32 11.15 10.56
N GLY A 247 -7.52 9.83 10.51
CA GLY A 247 -7.30 8.93 11.64
C GLY A 247 -5.84 8.92 12.11
N LEU A 248 -4.89 8.89 11.18
CA LEU A 248 -3.46 9.02 11.49
C LEU A 248 -3.11 10.38 12.09
N ASP A 249 -3.79 11.43 11.65
CA ASP A 249 -3.56 12.80 12.14
C ASP A 249 -4.06 13.01 13.58
N ALA A 250 -5.05 12.21 14.01
CA ALA A 250 -5.56 12.20 15.37
C ALA A 250 -4.67 11.42 16.36
N VAL A 251 -3.67 10.69 15.89
CA VAL A 251 -2.74 9.96 16.76
C VAL A 251 -1.80 10.95 17.44
N GLU A 252 -1.88 11.04 18.77
CA GLU A 252 -0.91 11.81 19.56
C GLU A 252 0.46 11.13 19.51
N LEU A 253 1.45 11.85 18.98
CA LEU A 253 2.84 11.45 18.97
C LEU A 253 3.51 12.09 20.18
N GLY A 254 4.11 11.26 21.05
CA GLY A 254 4.71 11.67 22.33
C GLY A 254 5.93 12.61 22.25
#